data_AF-A0A7R9I6W4-F1
#
_entry.id   AF-A0A7R9I6W4-F1
#
_cell.length_a   1.000
_cell.length_b   1.000
_cell.length_c   1.000
_cell.angle_alpha   90.00
_cell.angle_beta   90.00
_cell.angle_gamma   90.00
#
_symmetry.space_group_name_H-M   'P 1'
#
loop_
_entity.id
_entity.type
_entity.pdbx_description
1 polymer ?
#
loop_
_entity_poly.entity_id
_entity_poly.type
_entity_poly.pdbx_seq_one_letter_code
_entity_poly.pdbx_strand_id
1 'polypeptide(L)'
;MMICRLLKTLLASMVGLLVTTLCLNGPERGQKVEFVIVLSCIVAVVAAAPQGKEEPIAIVAYSNDPKPDGGYQWSYETANGIKADETGTLVKSNDPENGEVIEAEGGYSYTGPEGVPVNIRYIATANGGFVATGDAIPVAPPIPEAIQKALDYLATLPSTTEGNRRR
;
A
#
# COMPACT_ATOMS: atom_id res chain seq x y z
N MET A 1 -4.84 18.63 1.78
CA MET A 1 -5.04 18.67 0.30
C MET A 1 -6.41 19.17 -0.15
N MET A 2 -7.51 18.89 0.57
CA MET A 2 -8.88 19.28 0.18
C MET A 2 -9.12 20.81 0.13
N ILE A 3 -8.56 21.55 1.08
CA ILE A 3 -8.76 23.01 1.24
C ILE A 3 -8.20 23.80 0.04
N CYS A 4 -7.06 23.36 -0.50
CA CYS A 4 -6.43 24.02 -1.65
C CYS A 4 -7.21 23.77 -2.96
N ARG A 5 -7.88 22.61 -3.08
CA ARG A 5 -8.75 22.30 -4.22
C ARG A 5 -10.07 23.10 -4.17
N LEU A 6 -10.67 23.24 -2.99
CA LEU A 6 -11.86 24.08 -2.78
C LEU A 6 -11.58 25.57 -3.01
N LEU A 7 -10.42 26.07 -2.57
CA LEU A 7 -10.06 27.47 -2.81
C LEU A 7 -9.84 27.76 -4.30
N LYS A 8 -9.26 26.81 -5.05
CA LYS A 8 -9.08 26.90 -6.51
C LYS A 8 -10.40 26.93 -7.27
N THR A 9 -11.35 26.07 -6.92
CA THR A 9 -12.67 26.06 -7.58
C THR A 9 -13.47 27.32 -7.25
N LEU A 10 -13.37 27.83 -6.02
CA LEU A 10 -14.03 29.07 -5.61
C LEU A 10 -13.44 30.29 -6.35
N LEU A 11 -12.10 30.41 -6.42
CA LEU A 11 -11.40 31.48 -7.14
C LEU A 11 -11.71 31.44 -8.64
N ALA A 12 -11.70 30.25 -9.26
CA ALA A 12 -12.04 30.10 -10.67
C ALA A 12 -13.49 30.51 -10.99
N SER A 13 -14.44 30.14 -10.11
CA SER A 13 -15.85 30.54 -10.25
C SER A 13 -16.05 32.05 -10.06
N MET A 14 -15.37 32.67 -9.10
CA MET A 14 -15.43 34.11 -8.87
C MET A 14 -14.85 34.92 -10.02
N VAL A 15 -13.73 34.48 -10.59
CA VAL A 15 -13.12 35.12 -11.78
C VAL A 15 -14.07 35.01 -12.98
N GLY A 16 -14.70 33.86 -13.18
CA GLY A 16 -15.71 33.66 -14.24
C GLY A 16 -16.88 34.65 -14.11
N LEU A 17 -17.45 34.78 -12.91
CA LEU A 17 -18.59 35.66 -12.64
C LEU A 17 -18.25 37.15 -12.85
N LEU A 18 -17.04 37.56 -12.47
CA LEU A 18 -16.56 38.93 -12.64
C LEU A 18 -16.36 39.28 -14.12
N VAL A 19 -15.77 38.38 -14.91
CA VAL A 19 -15.57 38.56 -16.36
C VAL A 19 -16.91 38.66 -17.09
N THR A 20 -17.88 37.80 -16.77
CA THR A 20 -19.22 37.84 -17.38
C THR A 20 -19.95 39.16 -17.07
N THR A 21 -19.82 39.66 -15.84
CA THR A 21 -20.47 40.91 -15.39
C THR A 21 -19.85 42.15 -16.05
N LEU A 22 -18.52 42.19 -16.20
CA LEU A 22 -17.79 43.28 -16.85
C LEU A 22 -18.01 43.32 -18.37
N CYS A 23 -18.17 42.15 -19.02
CA CYS A 23 -18.45 42.06 -20.45
C CYS A 23 -19.88 42.49 -20.84
N LEU A 24 -20.87 42.34 -19.95
CA LEU A 24 -22.28 42.61 -20.25
C LEU A 24 -22.73 44.04 -19.91
N ASN A 25 -22.04 44.78 -19.02
CA ASN A 25 -22.52 46.07 -18.49
C ASN A 25 -21.64 47.31 -18.81
N GLY A 26 -20.54 47.16 -19.55
CA GLY A 26 -19.60 48.27 -19.80
C GLY A 26 -19.86 49.06 -21.11
N PRO A 27 -19.84 50.41 -21.10
CA PRO A 27 -20.12 51.24 -22.27
C PRO A 27 -18.97 51.37 -23.30
N GLU A 28 -17.80 50.75 -23.09
CA GLU A 28 -16.61 50.91 -23.97
C GLU A 28 -16.09 49.56 -24.50
N ARG A 29 -16.70 49.12 -25.60
CA ARG A 29 -16.85 47.70 -25.98
C ARG A 29 -15.70 47.05 -26.76
N GLY A 30 -14.73 47.81 -27.27
CA GLY A 30 -13.70 47.29 -28.18
C GLY A 30 -12.38 46.91 -27.51
N GLN A 31 -11.71 47.89 -26.89
CA GLN A 31 -10.32 47.74 -26.46
C GLN A 31 -10.16 47.08 -25.09
N LYS A 32 -11.09 47.30 -24.15
CA LYS A 32 -10.96 46.81 -22.76
C LYS A 32 -11.34 45.33 -22.60
N VAL A 33 -12.15 44.79 -23.51
CA VAL A 33 -12.65 43.40 -23.46
C VAL A 33 -11.56 42.40 -23.85
N GLU A 34 -10.73 42.70 -24.86
CA GLU A 34 -9.58 41.86 -25.21
C GLU A 34 -8.57 41.75 -24.05
N PHE A 35 -8.25 42.87 -23.38
CA PHE A 35 -7.33 42.84 -22.23
C PHE A 35 -7.88 42.01 -21.07
N VAL A 36 -9.19 42.07 -20.79
CA VAL A 36 -9.82 41.29 -19.71
C VAL A 36 -9.82 39.79 -20.05
N ILE A 37 -10.13 39.42 -21.30
CA ILE A 37 -10.10 38.02 -21.74
C ILE A 37 -8.67 37.47 -21.65
N VAL A 38 -7.68 38.19 -22.19
CA VAL A 38 -6.27 37.77 -22.16
C VAL A 38 -5.75 37.64 -20.73
N LEU A 39 -6.05 38.61 -19.85
CA LEU A 39 -5.65 38.55 -18.44
C LEU A 39 -6.31 37.35 -17.73
N SER A 40 -7.60 37.08 -18.00
CA SER A 40 -8.31 35.96 -17.39
C SER A 40 -7.74 34.60 -17.83
N CYS A 41 -7.37 34.46 -19.10
CA CYS A 41 -6.72 33.27 -19.63
C CYS A 41 -5.35 33.03 -18.98
N ILE A 42 -4.57 34.09 -18.77
CA ILE A 42 -3.27 33.98 -18.10
C ILE A 42 -3.44 33.53 -16.65
N VAL A 43 -4.40 34.10 -15.91
CA VAL A 43 -4.69 33.68 -14.52
C VAL A 43 -5.16 32.22 -14.45
N ALA A 44 -6.00 31.78 -15.40
CA ALA A 44 -6.44 30.39 -15.47
C ALA A 44 -5.28 29.41 -15.72
N VAL A 45 -4.35 29.76 -16.60
CA VAL A 45 -3.15 28.96 -16.87
C VAL A 45 -2.24 28.87 -15.64
N VAL A 46 -2.06 29.96 -14.89
CA VAL A 46 -1.27 29.97 -13.65
C VAL A 46 -1.94 29.15 -12.54
N ALA A 47 -3.27 29.19 -12.44
CA ALA A 47 -4.03 28.42 -11.44
C ALA A 47 -4.08 26.91 -11.74
N ALA A 48 -4.01 26.54 -13.02
CA ALA A 48 -3.94 25.15 -13.49
C ALA A 48 -2.56 24.51 -13.30
N ALA A 49 -1.53 25.29 -12.94
CA ALA A 49 -0.22 24.75 -12.65
C ALA A 49 -0.30 23.72 -11.50
N PRO A 50 0.33 22.54 -11.65
CA PRO A 50 0.38 21.54 -10.59
C PRO A 50 1.13 22.13 -9.38
N GLN A 51 0.40 22.38 -8.29
CA GLN A 51 0.93 23.00 -7.06
C GLN A 51 1.44 21.97 -6.03
N GLY A 52 1.57 20.71 -6.41
CA GLY A 52 2.10 19.66 -5.54
C GLY A 52 3.53 19.34 -5.94
N LYS A 53 4.51 19.97 -5.28
CA LYS A 53 5.87 19.40 -5.24
C LYS A 53 5.86 18.44 -4.05
N GLU A 54 5.43 17.21 -4.26
CA GLU A 54 5.65 16.16 -3.26
C GLU A 54 7.16 15.94 -3.20
N GLU A 55 7.78 16.36 -2.09
CA GLU A 55 9.19 16.09 -1.87
C GLU A 55 9.36 14.57 -1.71
N PRO A 56 10.35 13.97 -2.37
CA PRO A 56 10.60 12.54 -2.23
C PRO A 56 10.94 12.23 -0.78
N ILE A 57 10.29 11.21 -0.22
CA ILE A 57 10.55 10.75 1.14
C ILE A 57 11.95 10.12 1.18
N ALA A 58 12.81 10.62 2.05
CA ALA A 58 14.17 10.11 2.19
C ALA A 58 14.20 8.73 2.88
N ILE A 59 15.18 7.91 2.50
CA ILE A 59 15.56 6.70 3.23
C ILE A 59 16.53 7.12 4.34
N VAL A 60 16.20 6.83 5.59
CA VAL A 60 17.02 7.19 6.76
C VAL A 60 18.00 6.08 7.15
N ALA A 61 17.65 4.82 6.87
CA ALA A 61 18.53 3.67 7.09
C ALA A 61 18.33 2.64 5.98
N TYR A 62 19.42 1.99 5.59
CA TYR A 62 19.45 0.92 4.60
C TYR A 62 20.60 -0.03 4.92
N SER A 63 20.33 -1.33 4.98
CA SER A 63 21.34 -2.39 5.06
C SER A 63 20.99 -3.46 4.03
N ASN A 64 22.02 -4.00 3.39
CA ASN A 64 21.91 -5.10 2.43
C ASN A 64 23.18 -5.94 2.54
N ASP A 65 23.01 -7.11 3.11
CA ASP A 65 24.07 -8.02 3.53
C ASP A 65 23.87 -9.37 2.82
N PRO A 66 24.43 -9.54 1.60
CA PRO A 66 24.46 -10.84 0.94
C PRO A 66 25.43 -11.76 1.70
N LYS A 67 25.00 -12.99 1.99
CA LYS A 67 25.81 -13.94 2.76
C LYS A 67 26.55 -14.90 1.82
N PRO A 68 27.78 -15.34 2.19
CA PRO A 68 28.56 -16.28 1.38
C PRO A 68 27.93 -17.67 1.20
N ASP A 69 26.98 -18.03 2.07
CA ASP A 69 26.24 -19.30 2.06
C ASP A 69 25.07 -19.31 1.05
N GLY A 70 24.88 -18.22 0.28
CA GLY A 70 23.79 -18.05 -0.66
C GLY A 70 22.54 -17.42 -0.06
N GLY A 71 22.50 -17.20 1.26
CA GLY A 71 21.47 -16.41 1.91
C GLY A 71 21.67 -14.91 1.74
N TYR A 72 20.70 -14.14 2.23
CA TYR A 72 20.78 -12.68 2.24
C TYR A 72 20.01 -12.10 3.42
N GLN A 73 20.30 -10.85 3.75
CA GLN A 73 19.51 -10.05 4.68
C GLN A 73 19.46 -8.61 4.18
N TRP A 74 18.28 -8.00 4.21
CA TRP A 74 18.14 -6.58 3.89
C TRP A 74 17.18 -5.90 4.85
N SER A 75 17.37 -4.60 5.05
CA SER A 75 16.45 -3.76 5.81
C SER A 75 16.48 -2.31 5.31
N TYR A 76 15.35 -1.62 5.41
CA TYR A 76 15.31 -0.17 5.17
C TYR A 76 14.30 0.54 6.07
N GLU A 77 14.56 1.82 6.33
CA GLU A 77 13.67 2.73 7.03
C GLU A 77 13.58 4.04 6.28
N THR A 78 12.37 4.57 6.19
CA THR A 78 12.05 5.83 5.51
C THR A 78 11.72 6.93 6.51
N ALA A 79 11.88 8.20 6.10
CA ALA A 79 11.65 9.36 6.96
C ALA A 79 10.19 9.50 7.44
N ASN A 80 9.22 8.88 6.74
CA ASN A 80 7.82 8.84 7.16
C ASN A 80 7.47 7.60 8.00
N GLY A 81 8.47 6.86 8.48
CA GLY A 81 8.28 5.74 9.41
C GLY A 81 7.88 4.41 8.78
N ILE A 82 8.02 4.25 7.45
CA ILE A 82 7.92 2.92 6.82
C ILE A 82 9.21 2.17 7.06
N LYS A 83 9.10 0.96 7.61
CA LYS A 83 10.21 0.03 7.85
C LYS A 83 9.94 -1.29 7.16
N ALA A 84 10.96 -1.91 6.59
CA ALA A 84 10.87 -3.28 6.11
C ALA A 84 12.19 -4.03 6.30
N ASP A 85 12.07 -5.32 6.52
CA ASP A 85 13.18 -6.25 6.72
C ASP A 85 12.85 -7.61 6.12
N GLU A 86 13.87 -8.29 5.59
CA GLU A 86 13.74 -9.67 5.13
C GLU A 86 15.08 -10.39 5.25
N THR A 87 15.01 -11.68 5.57
CA THR A 87 16.14 -12.60 5.57
C THR A 87 15.79 -13.80 4.69
N GLY A 88 16.67 -14.11 3.75
CA GLY A 88 16.61 -15.29 2.91
C GLY A 88 17.66 -16.32 3.33
N THR A 89 17.26 -17.58 3.47
CA THR A 89 18.14 -18.70 3.79
C THR A 89 18.04 -19.78 2.71
N LEU A 90 19.18 -20.30 2.26
CA LEU A 90 19.24 -21.39 1.30
C LEU A 90 18.92 -22.72 2.01
N VAL A 91 17.89 -23.41 1.54
CA VAL A 91 17.46 -24.72 2.04
C VAL A 91 17.41 -25.73 0.90
N LYS A 92 17.51 -27.01 1.26
CA LYS A 92 17.33 -28.09 0.28
C LYS A 92 15.86 -28.32 0.02
N SER A 93 15.48 -28.29 -1.26
CA SER A 93 14.11 -28.62 -1.68
C SER A 93 13.98 -30.11 -1.95
N ASN A 94 12.74 -30.61 -1.87
CA ASN A 94 12.40 -31.97 -2.30
C ASN A 94 12.14 -32.05 -3.81
N ASP A 95 12.31 -30.94 -4.54
CA ASP A 95 12.12 -30.86 -5.99
C ASP A 95 13.27 -31.54 -6.74
N PRO A 96 12.98 -32.52 -7.63
CA PRO A 96 14.00 -33.24 -8.40
C PRO A 96 14.71 -32.39 -9.47
N GLU A 97 14.18 -31.23 -9.88
CA GLU A 97 14.86 -30.31 -10.83
C GLU A 97 15.68 -29.23 -10.11
N ASN A 98 15.24 -28.76 -8.93
CA ASN A 98 15.92 -27.71 -8.17
C ASN A 98 16.19 -28.17 -6.74
N GLY A 99 17.38 -28.70 -6.49
CA GLY A 99 17.76 -29.24 -5.18
C GLY A 99 17.96 -28.20 -4.06
N GLU A 100 18.02 -26.91 -4.41
CA GLU A 100 18.24 -25.81 -3.47
C GLU A 100 17.29 -24.65 -3.79
N VAL A 101 16.65 -24.10 -2.77
CA VAL A 101 15.68 -23.00 -2.84
C VAL A 101 15.92 -22.01 -1.70
N ILE A 102 15.57 -20.75 -1.89
CA ILE A 102 15.63 -19.76 -0.81
C ILE A 102 14.29 -19.72 -0.09
N GLU A 103 14.31 -19.92 1.22
CA GLU A 103 13.18 -19.57 2.09
C GLU A 103 13.40 -18.16 2.63
N ALA A 104 12.36 -17.33 2.52
CA ALA A 104 12.42 -15.93 2.93
C ALA A 104 11.44 -15.68 4.08
N GLU A 105 11.91 -15.00 5.10
CA GLU A 105 11.08 -14.49 6.19
C GLU A 105 11.30 -12.99 6.33
N GLY A 106 10.22 -12.24 6.46
CA GLY A 106 10.32 -10.79 6.47
C GLY A 106 9.07 -10.12 6.97
N GLY A 107 9.08 -8.80 6.87
CA GLY A 107 7.96 -7.98 7.25
C GLY A 107 8.13 -6.53 6.87
N TYR A 108 7.04 -5.81 6.98
CA TYR A 108 7.01 -4.38 6.79
C TYR A 108 5.99 -3.75 7.73
N SER A 109 6.27 -2.52 8.13
CA SER A 109 5.39 -1.70 8.94
C SER A 109 5.25 -0.32 8.33
N TYR A 110 4.04 0.23 8.40
CA TYR A 110 3.72 1.57 7.91
C TYR A 110 2.61 2.19 8.75
N THR A 111 2.52 3.51 8.72
CA THR A 111 1.39 4.21 9.35
C THR A 111 0.24 4.29 8.35
N GLY A 112 -0.91 3.72 8.70
CA GLY A 112 -2.11 3.77 7.87
C GLY A 112 -2.71 5.18 7.78
N PRO A 113 -3.69 5.41 6.87
CA PRO A 113 -4.35 6.72 6.74
C PRO A 113 -5.06 7.18 8.02
N GLU A 114 -5.43 6.23 8.89
CA GLU A 114 -6.06 6.48 10.19
C GLU A 114 -5.04 6.84 11.31
N GLY A 115 -3.74 6.89 11.00
CA GLY A 115 -2.67 7.15 11.97
C GLY A 115 -2.27 5.95 12.82
N VAL A 116 -2.82 4.77 12.55
CA VAL A 116 -2.52 3.52 13.26
C VAL A 116 -1.34 2.80 12.58
N PRO A 117 -0.30 2.36 13.32
CA PRO A 117 0.75 1.53 12.74
C PRO A 117 0.18 0.17 12.34
N VAL A 118 0.44 -0.23 11.10
CA VAL A 118 0.10 -1.53 10.55
C VAL A 118 1.38 -2.33 10.43
N ASN A 119 1.39 -3.54 10.97
CA ASN A 119 2.51 -4.47 10.85
C ASN A 119 2.10 -5.72 10.08
N ILE A 120 2.90 -6.11 9.10
CA ILE A 120 2.73 -7.32 8.32
C ILE A 120 4.02 -8.14 8.39
N ARG A 121 3.89 -9.43 8.72
CA ARG A 121 4.97 -10.42 8.65
C ARG A 121 4.60 -11.48 7.62
N TYR A 122 5.59 -12.01 6.93
CA TYR A 122 5.40 -13.08 5.97
C TYR A 122 6.53 -14.10 6.03
N ILE A 123 6.18 -15.32 5.62
CA ILE A 123 7.10 -16.44 5.47
C ILE A 123 6.82 -17.07 4.12
N ALA A 124 7.87 -17.21 3.30
CA ALA A 124 7.88 -17.92 2.04
C ALA A 124 8.72 -19.19 2.19
N THR A 125 8.05 -20.34 2.31
CA THR A 125 8.72 -21.65 2.46
C THR A 125 8.61 -22.46 1.18
N ALA A 126 9.52 -23.40 0.97
CA ALA A 126 9.53 -24.26 -0.20
C ALA A 126 8.27 -25.15 -0.27
N ASN A 127 7.82 -25.65 0.87
CA ASN A 127 6.71 -26.62 0.95
C ASN A 127 5.36 -25.97 1.31
N GLY A 128 5.37 -24.81 1.98
CA GLY A 128 4.17 -24.13 2.48
C GLY A 128 3.76 -22.88 1.69
N GLY A 129 4.54 -22.50 0.67
CA GLY A 129 4.28 -21.31 -0.13
C GLY A 129 4.44 -20.02 0.67
N PHE A 130 3.74 -18.96 0.23
CA PHE A 130 3.74 -17.64 0.86
C PHE A 130 2.58 -17.51 1.84
N VAL A 131 2.90 -17.24 3.11
CA VAL A 131 1.92 -17.00 4.17
C VAL A 131 2.21 -15.66 4.82
N ALA A 132 1.25 -14.74 4.76
CA ALA A 132 1.32 -13.43 5.42
C ALA A 132 0.34 -13.35 6.59
N THR A 133 0.75 -12.68 7.66
CA THR A 133 -0.02 -12.42 8.86
C THR A 133 0.18 -10.97 9.29
N GLY A 134 -0.85 -10.33 9.85
CA GLY A 134 -0.73 -8.96 10.32
C GLY A 134 -2.07 -8.22 10.39
N ASP A 135 -2.02 -6.96 10.81
CA ASP A 135 -3.21 -6.18 11.19
C ASP A 135 -4.15 -5.91 10.00
N ALA A 136 -3.60 -5.83 8.79
CA ALA A 136 -4.36 -5.59 7.56
C ALA A 136 -4.76 -6.88 6.83
N ILE A 137 -4.42 -8.06 7.36
CA ILE A 137 -4.79 -9.35 6.77
C ILE A 137 -6.11 -9.82 7.39
N PRO A 138 -7.16 -10.08 6.57
CA PRO A 138 -8.42 -10.60 7.09
C PRO A 138 -8.22 -11.92 7.82
N VAL A 139 -8.65 -11.99 9.08
CA VAL A 139 -8.64 -13.22 9.88
C VAL A 139 -9.98 -13.93 9.71
N ALA A 140 -9.95 -15.24 9.50
CA ALA A 140 -11.16 -16.05 9.42
C ALA A 140 -11.93 -16.00 10.75
N PRO A 141 -13.27 -16.03 10.73
CA PRO A 141 -14.06 -16.08 11.94
C PRO A 141 -13.73 -17.35 12.76
N PRO A 142 -13.88 -17.31 14.10
CA PRO A 142 -13.61 -18.47 14.94
C PRO A 142 -14.53 -19.64 14.59
N ILE A 143 -14.01 -20.87 14.69
CA ILE A 143 -14.78 -22.08 14.44
C ILE A 143 -15.97 -22.15 15.41
N PRO A 144 -17.21 -22.38 14.94
CA PRO A 144 -18.38 -22.54 15.82
C PRO A 144 -18.19 -23.64 16.88
N GLU A 145 -18.70 -23.39 18.09
CA GLU A 145 -18.56 -24.30 19.25
C GLU A 145 -19.03 -25.74 18.95
N ALA A 146 -20.10 -25.90 18.17
CA ALA A 146 -20.62 -27.22 17.80
C ALA A 146 -19.59 -28.05 16.99
N ILE A 147 -18.81 -27.40 16.13
CA ILE A 147 -17.77 -28.07 15.33
C ILE A 147 -16.59 -28.42 16.23
N GLN A 148 -16.21 -27.54 17.16
CA GLN A 148 -15.15 -27.84 18.14
C GLN A 148 -15.51 -29.07 18.99
N LYS A 149 -16.73 -29.13 19.53
CA LYS A 149 -17.24 -30.29 20.27
C LYS A 149 -17.23 -31.58 19.43
N ALA A 150 -17.58 -31.47 18.15
CA ALA A 150 -17.53 -32.62 17.25
C ALA A 150 -16.09 -33.09 17.03
N LEU A 151 -15.12 -32.18 16.85
CA LEU A 151 -13.70 -32.51 16.72
C LEU A 151 -13.14 -33.14 17.99
N ASP A 152 -13.48 -32.59 19.16
CA ASP A 152 -13.07 -33.15 20.45
C ASP A 152 -13.62 -34.58 20.63
N TYR A 153 -14.89 -34.79 20.30
CA TYR A 153 -15.50 -36.12 20.31
C TYR A 153 -14.79 -37.07 19.34
N LEU A 154 -14.52 -36.65 18.10
CA LEU A 154 -13.79 -37.45 17.12
C LEU A 154 -12.38 -37.82 17.61
N ALA A 155 -11.71 -36.92 18.33
CA ALA A 155 -10.40 -37.18 18.92
C ALA A 155 -10.43 -38.22 20.06
N THR A 156 -11.57 -38.41 20.73
CA THR A 156 -11.74 -39.47 21.73
C THR A 156 -12.02 -40.85 21.14
N LEU A 157 -12.37 -40.92 19.85
CA LEU A 157 -12.64 -42.20 19.21
C LEU A 157 -11.33 -42.98 19.01
N PRO A 158 -11.35 -44.31 19.21
CA PRO A 158 -10.18 -45.13 18.91
C PRO A 158 -9.85 -45.04 17.42
N SER A 159 -8.56 -44.95 17.07
CA SER A 159 -8.11 -44.96 15.68
C SER A 159 -8.61 -46.23 14.98
N THR A 160 -9.41 -46.09 13.93
CA THR A 160 -9.94 -47.24 13.19
C THR A 160 -8.80 -47.91 12.41
N THR A 161 -8.50 -49.19 12.72
CA THR A 161 -7.44 -50.01 12.10
C THR A 161 -7.66 -50.36 10.62
N GLU A 162 -8.67 -49.78 9.95
CA GLU A 162 -9.06 -50.10 8.57
C GLU A 162 -7.94 -49.90 7.53
N GLY A 163 -6.93 -49.07 7.81
CA GLY A 163 -5.78 -48.85 6.93
C GLY A 163 -4.77 -50.02 6.86
N ASN A 164 -4.77 -50.95 7.82
CA ASN A 164 -3.78 -52.03 7.88
C ASN A 164 -4.25 -53.36 7.25
N ARG A 165 -5.49 -53.42 6.75
CA ARG A 165 -6.08 -54.62 6.10
C ARG A 165 -5.93 -54.66 4.57
N ARG A 166 -5.36 -53.64 3.94
CA ARG A 166 -5.16 -53.57 2.47
C ARG A 166 -3.70 -53.84 2.07
N ARG A 167 -3.12 -54.94 2.54
CA ARG A 167 -1.88 -55.52 2.00
C ARG A 167 -2.16 -56.90 1.43
#